data_AF-N9XDI5-F1
#
_entry.id   AF-N9XDI5-F1
#
_cell.length_a   1.000
_cell.length_b   1.000
_cell.length_c   1.000
_cell.angle_alpha   90.00
_cell.angle_beta   90.00
_cell.angle_gamma   90.00
#
_symmetry.space_group_name_H-M   'P 1'
#
loop_
_entity.id
_entity.type
_entity.pdbx_description
1 polymer ?
#
loop_
_entity_poly.entity_id
_entity_poly.type
_entity_poly.pdbx_seq_one_letter_code
_entity_poly.pdbx_strand_id
1 'polypeptide(L)'
;VEGPNGYKQVVTTDKDGVATLNNIPWGTYEIKETKAPQGYKLNKEIQTITIGASTVEKQQNITIIDGKELGSLVITKEGPDKEKLAGATFEITGPNDFNKTVVTGKDGTVSVNGLAWGSYEVKEIKAPQGYNLDKTPQTIEINSSNVKSIQNLIFKDSKKTGTLNITKIGNDGAKLSGAEFTVEGPNGYKQIVTTDKAGVATLNNIPWGTYTVRETKA
;
A
#
# COMPACT_ATOMS: atom_id res chain seq x y z
N VAL A 1 37.10 0.18 -17.55
CA VAL A 1 38.29 -0.67 -17.41
C VAL A 1 39.49 0.16 -17.79
N GLU A 2 40.42 0.34 -16.86
CA GLU A 2 41.66 1.11 -17.04
C GLU A 2 42.83 0.16 -16.82
N GLY A 3 43.93 0.34 -17.55
CA GLY A 3 45.03 -0.62 -17.55
C GLY A 3 46.36 -0.02 -17.99
N PRO A 4 47.38 -0.87 -18.25
CA PRO A 4 48.73 -0.43 -18.58
C PRO A 4 48.77 0.39 -19.87
N ASN A 5 49.83 1.19 -20.03
CA ASN A 5 50.09 1.98 -21.24
C ASN A 5 48.93 2.91 -21.63
N GLY A 6 48.17 3.40 -20.64
CA GLY A 6 47.01 4.27 -20.86
C GLY A 6 45.79 3.54 -21.44
N TYR A 7 45.74 2.21 -21.37
CA TYR A 7 44.58 1.46 -21.82
C TYR A 7 43.34 1.91 -21.06
N LYS A 8 42.28 2.25 -21.80
CA LYS A 8 40.99 2.64 -21.23
C LYS A 8 39.87 2.20 -22.16
N GLN A 9 38.95 1.40 -21.63
CA GLN A 9 37.77 0.96 -22.36
C GLN A 9 36.54 0.97 -21.44
N VAL A 10 35.41 1.43 -21.99
CA VAL A 10 34.09 1.28 -21.40
C VAL A 10 33.39 0.14 -22.10
N VAL A 11 32.85 -0.80 -21.32
CA VAL A 11 32.03 -1.91 -21.81
C VAL A 11 30.67 -1.87 -21.11
N THR A 12 29.66 -2.44 -21.75
CA THR A 12 28.31 -2.55 -21.21
C THR A 12 27.91 -4.01 -21.24
N THR A 13 27.27 -4.48 -20.17
CA THR A 13 26.75 -5.84 -20.10
C THR A 13 25.60 -6.03 -21.08
N ASP A 14 25.51 -7.22 -21.65
CA ASP A 14 24.43 -7.64 -22.53
C ASP A 14 23.18 -8.07 -21.74
N LYS A 15 22.18 -8.62 -22.46
CA LYS A 15 20.93 -9.13 -21.87
C LYS A 15 21.12 -10.27 -20.89
N ASP A 16 22.24 -10.99 -20.97
CA ASP A 16 22.59 -12.11 -20.10
C ASP A 16 23.49 -11.63 -18.94
N GLY A 17 23.78 -10.33 -18.86
CA GLY A 17 24.61 -9.72 -17.83
C GLY A 17 26.11 -9.82 -18.09
N VAL A 18 26.52 -10.13 -19.32
CA VAL A 18 27.93 -10.41 -19.66
C VAL A 18 28.52 -9.25 -20.47
N ALA A 19 29.75 -8.86 -20.14
CA ALA A 19 30.57 -7.95 -20.95
C ALA A 19 31.92 -8.60 -21.21
N THR A 20 32.35 -8.64 -22.47
CA THR A 20 33.58 -9.32 -22.89
C THR A 20 34.61 -8.32 -23.41
N LEU A 21 35.85 -8.47 -22.94
CA LEU A 21 37.02 -7.77 -23.45
C LEU A 21 37.97 -8.78 -24.07
N ASN A 22 38.25 -8.62 -25.37
CA ASN A 22 39.12 -9.51 -26.12
C ASN A 22 40.43 -8.79 -26.49
N ASN A 23 41.51 -9.56 -26.62
CA ASN A 23 42.82 -9.08 -27.09
C ASN A 23 43.38 -7.88 -26.31
N ILE A 24 43.19 -7.88 -24.99
CA ILE A 24 43.73 -6.80 -24.13
C ILE A 24 45.23 -7.04 -23.84
N PRO A 25 46.07 -5.99 -23.81
CA PRO A 25 47.50 -6.11 -23.50
C PRO A 25 47.80 -6.81 -22.16
N TRP A 26 49.04 -7.27 -21.99
CA TRP A 26 49.47 -7.76 -20.69
C TRP A 26 49.58 -6.62 -19.67
N GLY A 27 49.18 -6.91 -18.45
CA GLY A 27 49.32 -6.05 -17.28
C GLY A 27 48.11 -6.12 -16.37
N THR A 28 48.06 -5.22 -15.40
CA THR A 28 47.01 -5.14 -14.39
C THR A 28 45.96 -4.12 -14.79
N TYR A 29 44.70 -4.51 -14.67
CA TYR A 29 43.53 -3.71 -15.01
C TYR A 29 42.71 -3.42 -13.77
N GLU A 30 42.23 -2.19 -13.68
CA GLU A 30 41.21 -1.74 -12.73
C GLU A 30 39.85 -1.71 -13.42
N ILE A 31 38.89 -2.41 -12.84
CA ILE A 31 37.50 -2.47 -13.28
C ILE A 31 36.66 -1.71 -12.26
N LYS A 32 36.02 -0.66 -12.75
CA LYS A 32 35.09 0.17 -11.99
C LYS A 32 33.77 0.23 -12.73
N GLU A 33 32.68 -0.02 -12.03
CA GLU A 33 31.35 0.26 -12.53
C GLU A 33 31.12 1.78 -12.60
N THR A 34 30.63 2.26 -13.73
CA THR A 34 30.37 3.70 -13.96
C THR A 34 28.88 4.03 -14.01
N LYS A 35 28.03 3.02 -14.23
CA LYS A 35 26.57 3.16 -14.30
C LYS A 35 25.91 1.83 -13.93
N ALA A 36 25.14 1.84 -12.84
CA ALA A 36 24.28 0.71 -12.49
C ALA A 36 23.06 0.59 -13.42
N PRO A 37 22.52 -0.63 -13.59
CA PRO A 37 21.21 -0.84 -14.18
C PRO A 37 20.09 -0.14 -13.40
N GLN A 38 18.95 0.06 -14.05
CA GLN A 38 17.76 0.63 -13.41
C GLN A 38 17.34 -0.22 -12.20
N GLY A 39 17.10 0.43 -11.05
CA GLY A 39 16.69 -0.26 -9.81
C GLY A 39 17.85 -0.85 -9.00
N TYR A 40 19.11 -0.58 -9.37
CA TYR A 40 20.30 -1.04 -8.67
C TYR A 40 21.19 0.11 -8.22
N LYS A 41 21.91 -0.13 -7.12
CA LYS A 41 22.89 0.79 -6.54
C LYS A 41 24.21 0.61 -7.26
N LEU A 42 24.78 1.71 -7.74
CA LEU A 42 26.14 1.75 -8.29
C LEU A 42 27.13 1.16 -7.28
N ASN A 43 27.80 0.08 -7.68
CA ASN A 43 28.90 -0.49 -6.93
C ASN A 43 30.16 0.37 -7.15
N LYS A 44 30.72 0.89 -6.04
CA LYS A 44 31.90 1.77 -6.07
C LYS A 44 33.22 1.02 -5.85
N GLU A 45 33.16 -0.28 -5.57
CA GLU A 45 34.34 -1.11 -5.39
C GLU A 45 35.12 -1.24 -6.71
N ILE A 46 36.44 -1.13 -6.62
CA ILE A 46 37.34 -1.34 -7.75
C ILE A 46 37.82 -2.78 -7.68
N GLN A 47 37.55 -3.54 -8.73
CA GLN A 47 38.10 -4.87 -8.89
C GLN A 47 39.37 -4.83 -9.73
N THR A 48 40.32 -5.70 -9.44
CA THR A 48 41.58 -5.78 -10.18
C THR A 48 41.76 -7.16 -10.78
N ILE A 49 42.25 -7.22 -12.03
CA ILE A 49 42.69 -8.45 -12.68
C ILE A 49 44.06 -8.25 -13.30
N THR A 50 44.86 -9.30 -13.38
CA THR A 50 46.15 -9.27 -14.06
C THR A 50 46.17 -10.26 -15.21
N ILE A 51 46.44 -9.74 -16.41
CA ILE A 51 46.68 -10.53 -17.62
C ILE A 51 48.19 -10.66 -17.80
N GLY A 52 48.69 -11.90 -17.76
CA GLY A 52 50.11 -12.19 -17.94
C GLY A 52 50.32 -13.60 -18.46
N ALA A 53 51.57 -14.06 -18.47
CA ALA A 53 51.96 -15.33 -19.09
C ALA A 53 51.15 -16.55 -18.59
N SER A 54 50.72 -16.56 -17.34
CA SER A 54 49.92 -17.66 -16.76
C SER A 54 48.41 -17.58 -17.01
N THR A 55 47.91 -16.45 -17.53
CA THR A 55 46.48 -16.16 -17.73
C THR A 55 46.10 -15.80 -19.16
N VAL A 56 47.07 -15.56 -20.06
CA VAL A 56 46.86 -15.05 -21.43
C VAL A 56 45.99 -15.95 -22.34
N GLU A 57 45.89 -17.25 -22.06
CA GLU A 57 45.04 -18.19 -22.80
C GLU A 57 43.82 -18.68 -21.97
N LYS A 58 43.62 -18.13 -20.77
CA LYS A 58 42.54 -18.52 -19.86
C LYS A 58 41.55 -17.39 -19.72
N GLN A 59 40.27 -17.69 -19.92
CA GLN A 59 39.20 -16.76 -19.60
C GLN A 59 39.26 -16.38 -18.11
N GLN A 60 39.46 -15.09 -17.85
CA GLN A 60 39.35 -14.53 -16.51
C GLN A 60 37.91 -14.05 -16.33
N ASN A 61 37.26 -14.48 -15.26
CA ASN A 61 35.90 -14.08 -14.93
C ASN A 61 35.93 -13.22 -13.68
N ILE A 62 35.24 -12.09 -13.74
CA ILE A 62 34.94 -11.26 -12.58
C ILE A 62 33.43 -11.12 -12.46
N THR A 63 32.96 -10.96 -11.23
CA THR A 63 31.55 -10.72 -10.96
C THR A 63 31.43 -9.46 -10.13
N ILE A 64 30.69 -8.49 -10.65
CA ILE A 64 30.32 -7.27 -9.94
C ILE A 64 28.88 -7.45 -9.51
N ILE A 65 28.63 -7.27 -8.21
CA ILE A 65 27.31 -7.47 -7.61
C ILE A 65 26.77 -6.12 -7.17
N ASP A 66 25.56 -5.80 -7.63
CA ASP A 66 24.85 -4.60 -7.23
C ASP A 66 23.75 -4.91 -6.22
N GLY A 67 23.61 -4.04 -5.23
CA GLY A 67 22.46 -4.05 -4.33
C GLY A 67 21.24 -3.41 -4.96
N LYS A 68 20.04 -3.96 -4.76
CA LYS A 68 18.80 -3.32 -5.22
C LYS A 68 18.54 -1.99 -4.51
N GLU A 69 18.01 -1.03 -5.24
CA GLU A 69 17.36 0.17 -4.68
C GLU A 69 15.87 -0.12 -4.47
N LEU A 70 15.46 -0.14 -3.21
CA LEU A 70 14.11 -0.53 -2.82
C LEU A 70 13.36 0.63 -2.16
N GLY A 71 12.12 0.83 -2.59
CA GLY A 71 11.22 1.83 -2.05
C GLY A 71 10.31 1.29 -0.95
N SER A 72 9.49 2.20 -0.41
CA SER A 72 8.53 1.92 0.65
C SER A 72 7.22 2.66 0.41
N LEU A 73 6.12 2.03 0.82
CA LEU A 73 4.75 2.56 0.76
C LEU A 73 4.13 2.50 2.15
N VAL A 74 3.42 3.56 2.55
CA VAL A 74 2.49 3.57 3.67
C VAL A 74 1.08 3.74 3.13
N ILE A 75 0.17 2.85 3.54
CA ILE A 75 -1.25 2.95 3.26
C ILE A 75 -1.93 3.44 4.53
N THR A 76 -2.71 4.50 4.41
CA THR A 76 -3.55 5.05 5.48
C THR A 76 -5.01 4.82 5.13
N LYS A 77 -5.76 4.22 6.06
CA LYS A 77 -7.21 4.08 5.96
C LYS A 77 -7.91 5.10 6.83
N GLU A 78 -8.82 5.85 6.23
CA GLU A 78 -9.61 6.88 6.89
C GLU A 78 -11.11 6.67 6.71
N GLY A 79 -11.90 7.16 7.67
CA GLY A 79 -13.33 7.40 7.49
C GLY A 79 -13.61 8.79 6.92
N PRO A 80 -14.90 9.19 6.84
CA PRO A 80 -15.30 10.48 6.30
C PRO A 80 -14.76 11.67 7.10
N ASP A 81 -14.55 11.49 8.40
CA ASP A 81 -14.15 12.52 9.36
C ASP A 81 -12.64 12.47 9.66
N LYS A 82 -11.86 11.80 8.79
CA LYS A 82 -10.42 11.54 8.92
C LYS A 82 -10.02 10.68 10.12
N GLU A 83 -10.98 9.99 10.74
CA GLU A 83 -10.71 8.98 11.74
C GLU A 83 -9.89 7.84 11.13
N LYS A 84 -8.88 7.35 11.85
CA LYS A 84 -8.02 6.28 11.38
C LYS A 84 -8.70 4.92 11.59
N LEU A 85 -8.70 4.08 10.55
CA LEU A 85 -9.47 2.83 10.55
C LEU A 85 -8.57 1.60 10.51
N ALA A 86 -8.63 0.81 11.58
CA ALA A 86 -7.97 -0.49 11.68
C ALA A 86 -8.76 -1.60 10.96
N GLY A 87 -8.05 -2.63 10.47
CA GLY A 87 -8.66 -3.85 9.95
C GLY A 87 -9.11 -3.79 8.48
N ALA A 88 -8.79 -2.73 7.74
CA ALA A 88 -8.91 -2.72 6.28
C ALA A 88 -7.89 -3.67 5.68
N THR A 89 -8.29 -4.50 4.70
CA THR A 89 -7.38 -5.42 3.99
C THR A 89 -7.17 -4.93 2.57
N PHE A 90 -5.90 -4.83 2.18
CA PHE A 90 -5.47 -4.40 0.86
C PHE A 90 -4.71 -5.51 0.15
N GLU A 91 -4.99 -5.66 -1.14
CA GLU A 91 -4.16 -6.39 -2.10
C GLU A 91 -3.25 -5.40 -2.83
N ILE A 92 -1.98 -5.75 -3.00
CA ILE A 92 -0.98 -4.95 -3.70
C ILE A 92 -0.36 -5.84 -4.77
N THR A 93 -0.49 -5.44 -6.03
CA THR A 93 0.15 -6.11 -7.17
C THR A 93 1.21 -5.21 -7.79
N GLY A 94 2.23 -5.79 -8.42
CA GLY A 94 3.35 -5.02 -8.97
C GLY A 94 4.27 -5.81 -9.89
N PRO A 95 5.48 -5.29 -10.19
CA PRO A 95 6.42 -5.89 -11.12
C PRO A 95 6.95 -7.25 -10.61
N ASN A 96 7.43 -8.09 -11.54
CA ASN A 96 8.03 -9.40 -11.22
C ASN A 96 7.11 -10.30 -10.38
N ASP A 97 5.83 -10.37 -10.77
CA ASP A 97 4.79 -11.16 -10.09
C ASP A 97 4.62 -10.79 -8.60
N PHE A 98 4.97 -9.57 -8.21
CA PHE A 98 4.75 -9.09 -6.85
C PHE A 98 3.25 -9.11 -6.55
N ASN A 99 2.86 -9.87 -5.52
CA ASN A 99 1.54 -9.84 -4.93
C ASN A 99 1.67 -9.92 -3.40
N LYS A 100 1.02 -9.01 -2.68
CA LYS A 100 1.01 -9.01 -1.21
C LYS A 100 -0.34 -8.55 -0.68
N THR A 101 -0.82 -9.24 0.36
CA THR A 101 -1.97 -8.80 1.16
C THR A 101 -1.49 -8.19 2.47
N VAL A 102 -2.05 -7.03 2.84
CA VAL A 102 -1.72 -6.32 4.08
C VAL A 102 -2.99 -5.82 4.79
N VAL A 103 -2.90 -5.61 6.10
CA VAL A 103 -4.03 -5.16 6.93
C VAL A 103 -3.61 -3.93 7.73
N THR A 104 -4.47 -2.91 7.82
CA THR A 104 -4.19 -1.71 8.63
C THR A 104 -4.21 -2.01 10.12
N GLY A 105 -3.22 -1.46 10.83
CA GLY A 105 -3.07 -1.53 12.27
C GLY A 105 -4.04 -0.62 13.02
N LYS A 106 -3.88 -0.57 14.36
CA LYS A 106 -4.75 0.22 15.26
C LYS A 106 -4.70 1.73 15.00
N ASP A 107 -3.59 2.23 14.46
CA ASP A 107 -3.38 3.61 14.04
C ASP A 107 -3.95 3.89 12.63
N GLY A 108 -4.62 2.90 12.02
CA GLY A 108 -5.19 2.95 10.68
C GLY A 108 -4.16 2.96 9.56
N THR A 109 -2.91 2.56 9.83
CA THR A 109 -1.86 2.52 8.81
C THR A 109 -1.27 1.12 8.62
N VAL A 110 -0.61 0.90 7.47
CA VAL A 110 0.27 -0.25 7.26
C VAL A 110 1.43 0.13 6.33
N SER A 111 2.63 -0.35 6.66
CA SER A 111 3.84 -0.10 5.87
C SER A 111 4.25 -1.32 5.05
N VAL A 112 4.67 -1.08 3.81
CA VAL A 112 5.17 -2.07 2.86
C VAL A 112 6.51 -1.61 2.34
N ASN A 113 7.56 -2.30 2.77
CA ASN A 113 8.94 -2.00 2.40
C ASN A 113 9.44 -3.02 1.37
N GLY A 114 10.58 -2.72 0.74
CA GLY A 114 11.24 -3.65 -0.17
C GLY A 114 10.66 -3.64 -1.58
N LEU A 115 10.01 -2.54 -1.97
CA LEU A 115 9.40 -2.41 -3.29
C LEU A 115 10.48 -2.14 -4.34
N ALA A 116 10.64 -3.06 -5.30
CA ALA A 116 11.47 -2.81 -6.48
C ALA A 116 10.89 -1.67 -7.32
N TRP A 117 11.70 -1.11 -8.22
CA TRP A 117 11.21 -0.07 -9.14
C TRP A 117 10.11 -0.61 -10.05
N GLY A 118 9.13 0.24 -10.34
CA GLY A 118 7.99 -0.05 -11.20
C GLY A 118 6.66 0.40 -10.62
N SER A 119 5.59 0.08 -11.33
CA SER A 119 4.21 0.47 -10.97
C SER A 119 3.53 -0.58 -10.09
N TYR A 120 2.87 -0.12 -9.04
CA TYR A 120 2.08 -0.96 -8.13
C TYR A 120 0.62 -0.50 -8.13
N GLU A 121 -0.29 -1.45 -8.16
CA GLU A 121 -1.72 -1.23 -7.93
C GLU A 121 -2.08 -1.69 -6.52
N VAL A 122 -2.82 -0.85 -5.79
CA VAL A 122 -3.29 -1.10 -4.43
C VAL A 122 -4.81 -1.07 -4.44
N LYS A 123 -5.43 -2.16 -3.98
CA LYS A 123 -6.88 -2.33 -3.98
C LYS A 123 -7.36 -2.76 -2.62
N GLU A 124 -8.37 -2.09 -2.09
CA GLU A 124 -9.04 -2.58 -0.89
C GLU A 124 -9.92 -3.79 -1.25
N ILE A 125 -9.73 -4.89 -0.53
CA ILE A 125 -10.48 -6.14 -0.72
C ILE A 125 -11.41 -6.44 0.46
N LYS A 126 -11.23 -5.77 1.60
CA LYS A 126 -12.12 -5.86 2.77
C LYS A 126 -12.09 -4.57 3.57
N ALA A 127 -13.25 -3.94 3.72
CA ALA A 127 -13.43 -2.74 4.53
C ALA A 127 -13.34 -3.02 6.04
N PRO A 128 -12.95 -2.02 6.85
CA PRO A 128 -13.12 -2.03 8.29
C PRO A 128 -14.57 -2.30 8.72
N GLN A 129 -14.75 -2.79 9.94
CA GLN A 129 -16.07 -3.02 10.52
C GLN A 129 -16.85 -1.70 10.64
N GLY A 130 -18.11 -1.71 10.21
CA GLY A 130 -18.96 -0.51 10.21
C GLY A 130 -18.76 0.42 9.00
N TYR A 131 -17.93 0.03 8.02
CA TYR A 131 -17.67 0.82 6.81
C TYR A 131 -18.05 0.07 5.53
N ASN A 132 -18.34 0.83 4.47
CA ASN A 132 -18.61 0.33 3.12
C ASN A 132 -17.29 0.16 2.36
N LEU A 133 -17.13 -0.95 1.65
CA LEU A 133 -15.96 -1.20 0.82
C LEU A 133 -15.98 -0.34 -0.43
N ASP A 134 -14.96 0.51 -0.59
CA ASP A 134 -14.63 1.15 -1.85
C ASP A 134 -13.61 0.28 -2.61
N LYS A 135 -14.00 -0.24 -3.78
CA LYS A 135 -13.15 -1.13 -4.59
C LYS A 135 -12.27 -0.36 -5.58
N THR A 136 -12.30 0.97 -5.56
CA THR A 136 -11.51 1.81 -6.47
C THR A 136 -10.02 1.63 -6.17
N PRO A 137 -9.22 1.08 -7.10
CA PRO A 137 -7.80 0.92 -6.88
C PRO A 137 -7.08 2.29 -6.95
N GLN A 138 -5.93 2.37 -6.29
CA GLN A 138 -4.97 3.47 -6.45
C GLN A 138 -3.62 2.92 -6.88
N THR A 139 -2.85 3.69 -7.65
CA THR A 139 -1.56 3.27 -8.17
C THR A 139 -0.42 4.15 -7.67
N ILE A 140 0.76 3.57 -7.48
CA ILE A 140 2.01 4.31 -7.26
C ILE A 140 3.10 3.81 -8.21
N GLU A 141 4.06 4.66 -8.53
CA GLU A 141 5.27 4.27 -9.24
C GLU A 141 6.49 4.47 -8.33
N ILE A 142 7.35 3.46 -8.22
CA ILE A 142 8.66 3.57 -7.56
C ILE A 142 9.74 3.75 -8.64
N ASN A 143 10.46 4.87 -8.60
CA ASN A 143 11.50 5.21 -9.56
C ASN A 143 12.66 6.00 -8.90
N SER A 144 13.63 6.44 -9.71
CA SER A 144 14.83 7.15 -9.26
C SER A 144 14.55 8.41 -8.42
N SER A 145 13.43 9.09 -8.70
CA SER A 145 13.10 10.36 -8.06
C SER A 145 12.55 10.18 -6.63
N ASN A 146 11.96 9.02 -6.34
CA ASN A 146 11.17 8.83 -5.13
C ASN A 146 11.52 7.56 -4.32
N VAL A 147 12.38 6.66 -4.84
CA VAL A 147 12.74 5.39 -4.16
C VAL A 147 13.33 5.60 -2.75
N LYS A 148 13.93 6.77 -2.48
CA LYS A 148 14.48 7.12 -1.16
C LYS A 148 13.45 7.74 -0.20
N SER A 149 12.23 7.98 -0.66
CA SER A 149 11.15 8.61 0.09
C SER A 149 10.01 7.61 0.32
N ILE A 150 9.33 7.74 1.47
CA ILE A 150 8.14 6.95 1.75
C ILE A 150 6.99 7.48 0.89
N GLN A 151 6.43 6.61 0.04
CA GLN A 151 5.22 6.90 -0.70
C GLN A 151 4.00 6.73 0.20
N ASN A 152 2.95 7.52 0.00
CA ASN A 152 1.75 7.49 0.83
C ASN A 152 0.49 7.38 -0.03
N LEU A 153 -0.40 6.46 0.33
CA LEU A 153 -1.75 6.37 -0.22
C LEU A 153 -2.78 6.53 0.90
N ILE A 154 -3.88 7.21 0.60
CA ILE A 154 -5.00 7.40 1.53
C ILE A 154 -6.27 6.83 0.90
N PHE A 155 -6.86 5.86 1.58
CA PHE A 155 -8.12 5.23 1.19
C PHE A 155 -9.22 5.62 2.18
N LYS A 156 -10.37 6.05 1.65
CA LYS A 156 -11.49 6.54 2.46
C LYS A 156 -12.71 5.67 2.28
N ASP A 157 -13.35 5.29 3.38
CA ASP A 157 -14.65 4.60 3.33
C ASP A 157 -15.76 5.46 3.90
N SER A 158 -16.97 5.25 3.38
CA SER A 158 -18.19 5.75 4.00
C SER A 158 -18.65 4.83 5.12
N LYS A 159 -19.27 5.42 6.15
CA LYS A 159 -19.90 4.67 7.24
C LYS A 159 -21.09 3.88 6.71
N LYS A 160 -21.27 2.65 7.19
CA LYS A 160 -22.53 1.92 7.05
C LYS A 160 -23.57 2.57 7.94
N THR A 161 -24.74 2.85 7.37
CA THR A 161 -25.89 3.38 8.10
C THR A 161 -27.13 2.55 7.82
N GLY A 162 -28.13 2.68 8.69
CA GLY A 162 -29.45 2.07 8.52
C GLY A 162 -30.57 3.06 8.79
N THR A 163 -31.80 2.54 8.69
CA THR A 163 -33.03 3.25 9.06
C THR A 163 -33.82 2.39 10.05
N LEU A 164 -34.33 3.02 11.10
CA LEU A 164 -35.22 2.40 12.08
C LEU A 164 -36.60 3.06 12.00
N ASN A 165 -37.64 2.26 11.82
CA ASN A 165 -39.04 2.68 11.93
C ASN A 165 -39.66 2.04 13.18
N ILE A 166 -40.23 2.87 14.04
CA ILE A 166 -41.00 2.45 15.22
C ILE A 166 -42.47 2.72 14.92
N THR A 167 -43.31 1.69 14.94
CA THR A 167 -44.77 1.84 14.80
C THR A 167 -45.42 1.56 16.14
N LYS A 168 -46.16 2.53 16.69
CA LYS A 168 -46.89 2.36 17.94
C LYS A 168 -48.34 2.03 17.66
N ILE A 169 -48.78 0.90 18.20
CA ILE A 169 -50.16 0.41 18.09
C ILE A 169 -50.78 0.22 19.47
N GLY A 170 -52.08 0.49 19.56
CA GLY A 170 -52.92 0.08 20.68
C GLY A 170 -53.25 -1.41 20.61
N ASN A 171 -53.84 -1.93 21.68
CA ASN A 171 -54.27 -3.33 21.73
C ASN A 171 -55.41 -3.64 20.75
N ASP A 172 -56.11 -2.61 20.29
CA ASP A 172 -57.15 -2.64 19.25
C ASP A 172 -56.58 -2.53 17.82
N GLY A 173 -55.25 -2.40 17.68
CA GLY A 173 -54.58 -2.18 16.40
C GLY A 173 -54.59 -0.73 15.92
N ALA A 174 -55.17 0.22 16.67
CA ALA A 174 -55.15 1.63 16.31
C ALA A 174 -53.72 2.18 16.37
N LYS A 175 -53.32 2.99 15.38
CA LYS A 175 -52.01 3.64 15.37
C LYS A 175 -52.03 4.84 16.33
N LEU A 176 -51.02 4.94 17.19
CA LEU A 176 -50.98 5.95 18.25
C LEU A 176 -49.91 6.99 17.95
N SER A 177 -50.33 8.27 17.85
CA SER A 177 -49.44 9.42 17.69
C SER A 177 -49.02 10.00 19.04
N GLY A 178 -47.87 10.66 19.11
CA GLY A 178 -47.41 11.38 20.31
C GLY A 178 -46.58 10.57 21.32
N ALA A 179 -46.47 9.25 21.18
CA ALA A 179 -45.59 8.44 22.02
C ALA A 179 -44.12 8.77 21.76
N GLU A 180 -43.33 8.93 22.83
CA GLU A 180 -41.90 9.25 22.76
C GLU A 180 -41.03 8.04 23.06
N PHE A 181 -39.99 7.83 22.24
CA PHE A 181 -39.01 6.77 22.39
C PHE A 181 -37.61 7.34 22.45
N THR A 182 -36.83 6.89 23.44
CA THR A 182 -35.38 7.09 23.48
C THR A 182 -34.69 5.93 22.77
N VAL A 183 -33.84 6.25 21.81
CA VAL A 183 -33.01 5.31 21.05
C VAL A 183 -31.54 5.56 21.37
N GLU A 184 -30.91 4.59 22.04
CA GLU A 184 -29.49 4.62 22.41
C GLU A 184 -28.72 3.58 21.61
N GLY A 185 -27.49 3.91 21.20
CA GLY A 185 -26.69 3.10 20.28
C GLY A 185 -25.19 3.22 20.50
N PRO A 186 -24.38 2.69 19.56
CA PRO A 186 -22.92 2.70 19.67
C PRO A 186 -22.36 4.12 19.73
N ASN A 187 -21.15 4.26 20.29
CA ASN A 187 -20.39 5.52 20.34
C ASN A 187 -21.17 6.69 20.98
N GLY A 188 -22.04 6.41 21.94
CA GLY A 188 -22.84 7.42 22.63
C GLY A 188 -24.00 7.97 21.79
N TYR A 189 -24.38 7.30 20.69
CA TYR A 189 -25.55 7.68 19.92
C TYR A 189 -26.78 7.68 20.82
N LYS A 190 -27.48 8.81 20.87
CA LYS A 190 -28.74 8.96 21.60
C LYS A 190 -29.65 9.93 20.88
N GLN A 191 -30.87 9.50 20.59
CA GLN A 191 -31.92 10.32 19.99
C GLN A 191 -33.25 10.06 20.69
N ILE A 192 -34.11 11.08 20.74
CA ILE A 192 -35.50 10.95 21.17
C ILE A 192 -36.37 11.17 19.94
N VAL A 193 -37.30 10.27 19.69
CA VAL A 193 -38.24 10.36 18.58
C VAL A 193 -39.68 10.18 19.03
N THR A 194 -40.58 10.90 18.36
CA THR A 194 -42.01 10.90 18.67
C THR A 194 -42.78 10.36 17.47
N THR A 195 -43.76 9.49 17.71
CA THR A 195 -44.63 8.97 16.65
C THR A 195 -45.50 10.07 16.06
N ASP A 196 -45.53 10.15 14.74
CA ASP A 196 -46.33 11.11 13.97
C ASP A 196 -47.84 10.79 13.97
N LYS A 197 -48.63 11.51 13.18
CA LYS A 197 -50.08 11.29 13.02
C LYS A 197 -50.43 9.91 12.44
N ALA A 198 -49.49 9.25 11.76
CA ALA A 198 -49.63 7.89 11.27
C ALA A 198 -49.15 6.86 12.29
N GLY A 199 -48.78 7.27 13.52
CA GLY A 199 -48.27 6.41 14.59
C GLY A 199 -46.88 5.86 14.32
N VAL A 200 -46.08 6.50 13.46
CA VAL A 200 -44.74 6.07 13.07
C VAL A 200 -43.70 7.10 13.50
N ALA A 201 -42.58 6.63 14.04
CA ALA A 201 -41.37 7.42 14.25
C ALA A 201 -40.24 6.83 13.40
N THR A 202 -39.54 7.67 12.64
CA THR A 202 -38.48 7.25 11.72
C THR A 202 -37.14 7.89 12.09
N LEU A 203 -36.12 7.06 12.23
CA LEU A 203 -34.72 7.47 12.38
C LEU A 203 -33.94 7.02 11.15
N ASN A 204 -33.46 7.98 10.37
CA ASN A 204 -32.62 7.72 9.21
C ASN A 204 -31.14 7.87 9.56
N ASN A 205 -30.28 7.24 8.76
CA ASN A 205 -28.83 7.35 8.84
C ASN A 205 -28.26 6.98 10.22
N ILE A 206 -28.89 6.02 10.91
CA ILE A 206 -28.35 5.55 12.19
C ILE A 206 -27.05 4.78 11.92
N PRO A 207 -25.96 5.03 12.66
CA PRO A 207 -24.70 4.31 12.49
C PRO A 207 -24.84 2.78 12.56
N TRP A 208 -23.91 2.05 11.96
CA TRP A 208 -23.85 0.60 12.16
C TRP A 208 -23.63 0.26 13.66
N GLY A 209 -24.45 -0.63 14.20
CA GLY A 209 -24.26 -1.19 15.53
C GLY A 209 -25.54 -1.72 16.18
N THR A 210 -25.48 -1.96 17.48
CA THR A 210 -26.60 -2.46 18.30
C THR A 210 -27.27 -1.30 19.03
N TYR A 211 -28.60 -1.34 19.09
CA TYR A 211 -29.43 -0.27 19.64
C TYR A 211 -30.37 -0.79 20.73
N THR A 212 -30.67 0.08 21.70
CA THR A 212 -31.74 -0.10 22.68
C THR A 212 -32.81 0.96 22.44
N VAL A 213 -34.07 0.56 22.42
CA VAL A 213 -35.24 1.45 22.26
C VAL A 213 -36.08 1.36 23.53
N ARG A 214 -36.40 2.50 24.14
CA ARG A 214 -37.25 2.59 25.34
C ARG A 214 -38.34 3.64 25.13
N GLU A 215 -39.60 3.26 25.34
CA GLU A 215 -40.70 4.21 25.47
C GLU A 215 -40.51 5.05 26.73
N THR A 216 -40.44 6.36 26.58
CA THR A 216 -40.15 7.31 27.68
C THR A 216 -41.34 8.19 28.04
N LYS A 217 -42.32 8.29 27.14
CA LYS A 217 -43.58 9.00 27.38
C LYS A 217 -44.69 8.37 26.56
N ALA A 218 -45.83 8.17 27.21
CA ALA A 218 -47.06 7.69 26.60
C ALA A 218 -47.91 8.85 26.05
#